data_AF-A0A6A5GVM7-F1
#
_entry.id   AF-A0A6A5GVM7-F1
#
_cell.length_a   1.000
_cell.length_b   1.000
_cell.length_c   1.000
_cell.angle_alpha   90.00
_cell.angle_beta   90.00
_cell.angle_gamma   90.00
#
_symmetry.space_group_name_H-M   'P 1'
#
loop_
_entity.id
_entity.type
_entity.pdbx_description
1 polymer ?
#
loop_
_entity_poly.entity_id
_entity_poly.type
_entity_poly.pdbx_seq_one_letter_code
_entity_poly.pdbx_strand_id
1 'polypeptide(L)'
;MSPNRALIILGVSIGITSALHISGVFTNCWINYGKNCTGIVPFDSSGPAWLVASSWMLSSVGVMVIIMATYIVLVMEVLKRGYHITIRKLLSVIDSLSLLNVLLIYISIIVIQSNLDTYTNGKVSTNRV
;
A
#
# COMPACT_ATOMS: atom_id res chain seq x y z
N MET A 1 -15.03 -24.06 -4.00
CA MET A 1 -14.68 -22.96 -4.94
C MET A 1 -13.71 -23.53 -5.96
N SER A 2 -13.96 -23.40 -7.27
CA SER A 2 -13.03 -23.95 -8.28
C SER A 2 -11.67 -23.24 -8.19
N PRO A 3 -10.54 -23.95 -8.32
CA PRO A 3 -9.20 -23.39 -8.16
C PRO A 3 -8.94 -22.20 -9.10
N ASN A 4 -9.52 -22.25 -10.29
CA ASN A 4 -9.44 -21.17 -11.29
C ASN A 4 -10.14 -19.88 -10.82
N ARG A 5 -11.26 -20.00 -10.09
CA ARG A 5 -12.00 -18.83 -9.59
C ARG A 5 -11.24 -18.10 -8.48
N ALA A 6 -10.59 -18.84 -7.59
CA ALA A 6 -9.77 -18.27 -6.53
C ALA A 6 -8.56 -17.50 -7.10
N LEU A 7 -7.89 -18.08 -8.11
CA LEU A 7 -6.82 -17.41 -8.85
C LEU A 7 -7.29 -16.10 -9.48
N ILE A 8 -8.42 -16.10 -10.20
CA ILE A 8 -8.94 -14.88 -10.85
C ILE A 8 -9.22 -13.79 -9.82
N ILE A 9 -9.88 -14.12 -8.70
CA ILE A 9 -10.19 -13.16 -7.64
C ILE A 9 -8.91 -12.57 -7.05
N LEU A 10 -7.90 -13.41 -6.80
CA LEU A 10 -6.63 -12.99 -6.22
C LEU A 10 -5.83 -12.11 -7.19
N GLY A 11 -5.86 -12.41 -8.48
CA GLY A 11 -5.25 -11.54 -9.51
C GLY A 11 -5.93 -10.17 -9.59
N VAL A 12 -7.27 -10.15 -9.57
CA VAL A 12 -8.04 -8.90 -9.57
C VAL A 12 -7.77 -8.08 -8.31
N SER A 13 -7.73 -8.71 -7.13
CA SER A 13 -7.45 -8.01 -5.87
C SER A 13 -6.05 -7.42 -5.83
N ILE A 14 -5.02 -8.16 -6.27
CA ILE A 14 -3.65 -7.64 -6.38
C ILE A 14 -3.61 -6.46 -7.36
N GLY A 15 -4.26 -6.56 -8.51
CA GLY A 15 -4.28 -5.50 -9.52
C GLY A 15 -4.94 -4.21 -9.01
N ILE A 16 -6.14 -4.31 -8.43
CA ILE A 16 -6.85 -3.16 -7.84
C ILE A 16 -6.02 -2.52 -6.73
N THR A 17 -5.49 -3.33 -5.82
CA THR A 17 -4.69 -2.83 -4.68
C THR A 17 -3.43 -2.12 -5.17
N SER A 18 -2.77 -2.67 -6.20
CA SER A 18 -1.57 -2.07 -6.79
C SER A 18 -1.87 -0.73 -7.45
N ALA A 19 -2.97 -0.63 -8.21
CA ALA A 19 -3.39 0.62 -8.83
C ALA A 19 -3.75 1.70 -7.79
N LEU A 20 -4.49 1.32 -6.74
CA LEU A 20 -4.81 2.21 -5.62
C LEU A 20 -3.56 2.65 -4.85
N HIS A 21 -2.61 1.75 -4.63
CA HIS A 21 -1.37 2.08 -3.92
C HIS A 21 -0.50 3.05 -4.73
N ILE A 22 -0.31 2.81 -6.02
CA ILE A 22 0.45 3.71 -6.91
C ILE A 22 -0.21 5.09 -6.97
N SER A 23 -1.51 5.14 -7.26
CA SER A 23 -2.26 6.41 -7.34
C SER A 23 -2.29 7.17 -6.00
N GLY A 24 -2.34 6.44 -4.88
CA GLY A 24 -2.18 6.99 -3.54
C GLY A 24 -0.80 7.60 -3.35
N VAL A 25 0.28 6.85 -3.55
CA VAL A 25 1.66 7.32 -3.30
C VAL A 25 2.03 8.55 -4.16
N PHE A 26 1.63 8.56 -5.42
CA PHE A 26 1.92 9.66 -6.35
C PHE A 26 0.88 10.79 -6.33
N THR A 27 -0.11 10.74 -5.44
CA THR A 27 -1.02 11.85 -5.24
C THR A 27 -0.27 13.05 -4.64
N ASN A 28 -0.42 14.22 -5.26
CA ASN A 28 0.24 15.46 -4.82
C ASN A 28 -0.52 16.20 -3.69
N CYS A 29 -1.71 15.73 -3.30
CA CYS A 29 -2.56 16.35 -2.29
C CYS A 29 -2.88 15.36 -1.15
N TRP A 30 -1.87 14.95 -0.38
CA TRP A 30 -2.11 14.19 0.86
C TRP A 30 -2.42 15.09 2.03
N ILE A 31 -1.71 16.21 2.12
CA ILE A 31 -1.83 17.17 3.21
C ILE A 31 -2.23 18.50 2.60
N ASN A 32 -3.36 19.04 3.07
CA ASN A 32 -3.84 20.35 2.66
C ASN A 32 -3.71 21.34 3.82
N TYR A 33 -2.83 22.32 3.69
CA TYR A 33 -2.76 23.48 4.58
C TYR A 33 -3.24 24.73 3.83
N GLY A 34 -4.52 25.07 4.01
CA GLY A 34 -5.13 26.23 3.37
C GLY A 34 -5.26 26.06 1.85
N LYS A 35 -4.38 26.72 1.08
CA LYS A 35 -4.32 26.61 -0.39
C LYS A 35 -3.17 25.74 -0.90
N ASN A 36 -2.30 25.28 0.00
CA ASN A 36 -1.12 24.50 -0.36
C ASN A 36 -1.40 23.01 -0.15
N CYS A 37 -1.33 22.25 -1.25
CA CYS A 37 -1.29 20.80 -1.22
C CYS A 37 0.14 20.31 -1.21
N THR A 38 0.43 19.32 -0.37
CA THR A 38 1.72 18.64 -0.37
C THR A 38 1.50 17.14 -0.50
N GLY A 39 2.27 16.52 -1.40
CA GLY A 39 2.32 15.07 -1.59
C GLY A 39 3.21 14.42 -0.53
N ILE A 40 3.13 13.10 -0.40
CA ILE A 40 4.01 12.35 0.50
C ILE A 40 5.39 12.15 -0.14
N VAL A 41 5.48 11.94 -1.44
CA VAL A 41 6.76 11.72 -2.14
C VAL A 41 7.07 12.89 -3.06
N PRO A 42 8.31 13.43 -3.11
CA PRO A 42 9.48 13.07 -2.30
C PRO A 42 9.45 13.67 -0.89
N PHE A 43 9.80 12.85 0.12
CA PHE A 43 9.73 13.26 1.52
C PHE A 43 11.00 13.99 1.96
N ASP A 44 10.84 15.14 2.62
CA ASP A 44 11.92 15.87 3.27
C ASP A 44 12.14 15.31 4.70
N SER A 45 13.34 14.80 4.97
CA SER A 45 13.69 14.15 6.25
C SER A 45 13.65 15.10 7.46
N SER A 46 13.49 16.41 7.24
CA SER A 46 13.30 17.42 8.27
C SER A 46 11.87 17.47 8.85
N GLY A 47 10.91 16.72 8.28
CA GLY A 47 9.53 16.64 8.76
C GLY A 47 9.33 15.83 10.06
N PRO A 48 8.12 15.82 10.63
CA PRO A 48 7.85 15.10 11.87
C PRO A 48 7.95 13.58 11.69
N ALA A 49 8.42 12.88 12.73
CA ALA A 49 8.80 11.47 12.66
C ALA A 49 7.70 10.52 12.17
N TRP A 50 6.42 10.78 12.51
CA TRP A 50 5.28 9.98 12.05
C TRP A 50 5.06 10.06 10.54
N LEU A 51 5.36 11.22 9.95
CA LEU A 51 5.23 11.48 8.52
C LEU A 51 6.34 10.76 7.74
N VAL A 52 7.58 10.84 8.25
CA VAL A 52 8.73 10.13 7.69
C VAL A 52 8.51 8.62 7.73
N ALA A 53 8.06 8.09 8.88
CA ALA A 53 7.78 6.66 9.03
C ALA A 53 6.68 6.18 8.07
N SER A 54 5.58 6.94 7.97
CA SER A 54 4.47 6.60 7.08
C SER A 54 4.86 6.70 5.60
N SER A 55 5.71 7.67 5.24
CA SER A 55 6.26 7.79 3.89
C SER A 55 7.15 6.61 3.50
N TRP A 56 7.96 6.10 4.43
CA TRP A 56 8.80 4.92 4.18
C TRP A 56 7.96 3.66 3.95
N MET A 57 6.89 3.51 4.73
CA MET A 57 5.94 2.40 4.58
C MET A 57 5.19 2.47 3.24
N LEU A 58 4.75 3.66 2.83
CA LEU A 58 4.08 3.91 1.55
C LEU A 58 5.04 3.82 0.36
N SER A 59 6.33 4.09 0.55
CA SER A 59 7.37 3.90 -0.48
C SER A 59 7.63 2.42 -0.82
N SER A 60 6.96 1.47 -0.16
CA SER A 60 7.04 0.03 -0.49
C SER A 60 6.41 -0.36 -1.84
N VAL A 61 6.09 0.60 -2.71
CA VAL A 61 5.60 0.37 -4.08
C VAL A 61 6.43 -0.69 -4.82
N GLY A 62 7.76 -0.70 -4.62
CA GLY A 62 8.64 -1.72 -5.19
C GLY A 62 8.29 -3.16 -4.76
N VAL A 63 7.88 -3.37 -3.51
CA VAL A 63 7.46 -4.68 -3.00
C VAL A 63 6.18 -5.15 -3.68
N MET A 64 5.21 -4.25 -3.93
CA MET A 64 4.00 -4.57 -4.70
C MET A 64 4.32 -5.01 -6.13
N VAL A 65 5.27 -4.35 -6.79
CA VAL A 65 5.69 -4.71 -8.15
C VAL A 65 6.29 -6.11 -8.18
N ILE A 66 7.11 -6.46 -7.18
CA ILE A 66 7.68 -7.81 -7.05
C ILE A 66 6.58 -8.85 -6.81
N ILE A 67 5.59 -8.55 -5.96
CA ILE A 67 4.43 -9.42 -5.71
C ILE A 67 3.65 -9.65 -7.01
N MET A 68 3.37 -8.60 -7.78
CA MET A 68 2.70 -8.71 -9.08
C MET A 68 3.49 -9.57 -10.08
N ALA A 69 4.79 -9.34 -10.22
CA ALA A 69 5.63 -10.11 -11.13
C ALA A 69 5.66 -11.60 -10.75
N THR A 70 5.80 -11.89 -9.45
CA THR A 70 5.80 -13.26 -8.92
C THR A 70 4.44 -13.94 -9.14
N TYR A 71 3.34 -13.21 -8.95
CA TYR A 71 2.00 -13.71 -9.23
C TYR A 71 1.82 -14.09 -10.70
N ILE A 72 2.28 -13.26 -11.65
CA ILE A 72 2.19 -13.57 -13.09
C ILE A 72 2.99 -14.84 -13.43
N VAL A 73 4.20 -14.99 -12.88
CA VAL A 73 5.03 -16.18 -13.08
C VAL A 73 4.31 -17.43 -12.57
N LEU A 74 3.68 -17.36 -11.38
CA LEU A 74 2.91 -18.47 -10.84
C LEU A 74 1.70 -18.83 -11.70
N VAL A 75 0.96 -17.84 -12.20
CA VAL A 75 -0.18 -18.09 -13.09
C VAL A 75 0.29 -18.80 -14.35
N MET A 76 1.40 -18.37 -14.95
CA MET A 76 1.99 -19.06 -16.11
C MET A 76 2.41 -20.49 -15.80
N GLU A 77 2.95 -20.74 -14.60
CA GLU A 77 3.33 -22.09 -14.18
C GLU A 77 2.11 -22.99 -13.95
N VAL A 78 1.04 -22.47 -13.33
CA VAL A 78 -0.26 -23.19 -13.21
C VAL A 78 -0.83 -23.53 -14.58
N LEU A 79 -0.78 -22.60 -15.53
CA LEU A 79 -1.29 -22.83 -16.89
C LEU A 79 -0.46 -23.88 -17.65
N LYS A 80 0.86 -23.92 -17.46
CA LYS A 80 1.77 -24.85 -18.14
C LYS A 80 1.81 -26.25 -17.52
N ARG A 81 1.81 -26.35 -16.18
CA ARG A 81 2.03 -27.62 -15.45
C ARG A 81 0.80 -28.13 -14.71
N GLY A 82 -0.28 -27.35 -14.63
CA GLY A 82 -1.44 -27.68 -13.83
C GLY A 82 -1.24 -27.37 -12.34
N TYR A 83 -2.27 -27.65 -11.54
CA TYR A 83 -2.33 -27.24 -10.15
C TYR A 83 -1.64 -28.26 -9.23
N HIS A 84 -0.42 -27.96 -8.77
CA HIS A 84 0.34 -28.80 -7.84
C HIS A 84 0.38 -28.25 -6.40
N ILE A 85 0.66 -29.14 -5.43
CA ILE A 85 0.73 -28.80 -3.99
C ILE A 85 1.77 -27.73 -3.69
N THR A 86 2.91 -27.73 -4.38
CA THR A 86 3.96 -26.71 -4.22
C THR A 86 3.46 -25.33 -4.63
N ILE A 87 2.76 -25.25 -5.77
CA ILE A 87 2.19 -23.99 -6.27
C ILE A 87 1.10 -23.50 -5.33
N ARG A 88 0.28 -24.39 -4.77
CA ARG A 88 -0.73 -24.04 -3.76
C ARG A 88 -0.09 -23.39 -2.52
N LYS A 89 1.02 -23.94 -2.01
CA LYS A 89 1.74 -23.34 -0.88
C LYS A 89 2.29 -21.96 -1.26
N LEU A 90 2.87 -21.81 -2.45
CA LEU A 90 3.44 -20.55 -2.91
C LEU A 90 2.36 -19.46 -3.11
N LEU A 91 1.21 -19.82 -3.67
CA LEU A 91 0.03 -18.94 -3.76
C LEU A 91 -0.44 -18.49 -2.39
N SER A 92 -0.49 -19.39 -1.40
CA SER A 92 -0.89 -19.04 -0.02
C SER A 92 0.11 -18.07 0.64
N VAL A 93 1.40 -18.19 0.34
CA VAL A 93 2.43 -17.26 0.82
C VAL A 93 2.25 -15.88 0.18
N ILE A 94 2.00 -15.82 -1.13
CA ILE A 94 1.73 -14.56 -1.83
C ILE A 94 0.46 -13.89 -1.30
N ASP A 95 -0.59 -14.65 -1.07
CA ASP A 95 -1.84 -14.14 -0.50
C ASP A 95 -1.59 -13.52 0.89
N SER A 96 -0.88 -14.25 1.76
CA SER A 96 -0.53 -13.76 3.10
C SER A 96 0.36 -12.51 3.05
N LEU A 97 1.33 -12.46 2.13
CA LEU A 97 2.22 -11.31 1.94
C LEU A 97 1.46 -10.09 1.39
N SER A 98 0.52 -10.32 0.47
CA SER A 98 -0.34 -9.27 -0.09
C SER A 98 -1.24 -8.68 0.99
N LEU A 99 -1.88 -9.52 1.82
CA LEU A 99 -2.70 -9.09 2.96
C LEU A 99 -1.88 -8.29 3.97
N LEU A 100 -0.69 -8.76 4.32
CA LEU A 100 0.21 -8.02 5.22
C LEU A 100 0.54 -6.63 4.67
N ASN A 101 0.81 -6.53 3.37
CA ASN A 101 1.11 -5.25 2.74
C ASN A 101 -0.08 -4.29 2.78
N VAL A 102 -1.30 -4.78 2.52
CA VAL A 102 -2.53 -3.98 2.65
C VAL A 102 -2.70 -3.46 4.07
N LEU A 103 -2.47 -4.31 5.08
CA LEU A 103 -2.54 -3.91 6.48
C LEU A 103 -1.52 -2.82 6.83
N LEU A 104 -0.28 -2.94 6.33
CA LEU A 104 0.75 -1.91 6.52
C LEU A 104 0.32 -0.57 5.92
N ILE A 105 -0.16 -0.58 4.67
CA ILE A 105 -0.68 0.63 4.00
C ILE A 105 -1.82 1.24 4.82
N TYR A 106 -2.76 0.42 5.26
CA TYR A 106 -3.90 0.86 6.07
C TYR A 106 -3.47 1.50 7.39
N ILE A 107 -2.52 0.89 8.10
CA ILE A 107 -1.95 1.44 9.34
C ILE A 107 -1.26 2.77 9.05
N SER A 108 -0.48 2.90 7.97
CA SER A 108 0.16 4.16 7.60
C SER A 108 -0.86 5.28 7.36
N ILE A 109 -1.98 4.98 6.69
CA ILE A 109 -3.06 5.96 6.47
C ILE A 109 -3.67 6.41 7.80
N ILE A 110 -3.97 5.48 8.71
CA ILE A 110 -4.52 5.81 10.04
C ILE A 110 -3.55 6.68 10.84
N VAL A 111 -2.25 6.34 10.83
CA VAL A 111 -1.22 7.13 11.53
C VAL A 111 -1.15 8.54 10.95
N ILE A 112 -1.19 8.68 9.62
CA ILE A 112 -1.20 9.99 8.97
C ILE A 112 -2.43 10.80 9.40
N GLN A 113 -3.63 10.21 9.32
CA GLN A 113 -4.87 10.89 9.63
C GLN A 113 -4.94 11.34 11.09
N SER A 114 -4.67 10.43 12.03
CA SER A 114 -4.71 10.73 13.47
C SER A 114 -3.73 11.81 13.90
N ASN A 115 -2.53 11.85 13.32
CA ASN A 115 -1.54 12.86 13.63
C ASN A 115 -1.80 14.19 12.90
N LEU A 116 -2.37 14.17 11.69
CA LEU A 116 -2.81 15.39 10.99
C LEU A 116 -3.89 16.13 11.77
N ASP A 117 -4.89 15.42 12.27
CA ASP A 117 -5.98 16.00 13.05
C ASP A 117 -5.43 16.66 14.32
N THR A 118 -4.52 15.97 15.01
CA THR A 118 -3.88 16.49 16.23
C THR A 118 -2.98 17.70 15.94
N TYR A 119 -2.16 17.63 14.89
CA TYR A 119 -1.23 18.70 14.52
C TYR A 119 -1.95 19.98 14.06
N THR A 120 -3.02 19.83 13.29
CA THR A 120 -3.83 20.97 12.82
C THR A 120 -4.53 21.66 13.98
N ASN A 121 -5.15 20.89 14.89
CA ASN A 121 -5.79 21.43 16.09
C ASN A 121 -4.79 22.08 17.05
N GLY A 122 -3.59 21.52 17.19
CA GLY A 122 -2.49 22.09 17.97
C GLY A 122 -2.02 23.43 17.45
N LYS A 123 -1.78 23.57 16.14
CA LYS A 123 -1.39 24.85 15.52
C LYS A 123 -2.48 25.93 15.64
N VAL A 124 -3.75 25.56 15.53
CA VAL A 124 -4.87 26.49 15.74
C VAL A 124 -4.92 26.99 17.19
N SER A 125 -4.56 26.14 18.16
CA SER A 125 -4.47 26.53 19.58
C SER A 125 -3.30 27.47 19.85
N THR A 126 -2.14 27.30 19.20
CA THR A 126 -0.96 28.14 19.44
C THR A 126 -1.09 29.53 18.80
N ASN A 127 -1.82 29.67 17.69
CA ASN A 127 -2.06 30.96 17.03
C ASN A 127 -3.15 31.84 17.69
N ARG A 128 -3.73 31.40 18.82
CA ARG A 128 -4.71 32.19 19.59
C ARG A 128 -4.15 32.78 20.91
N VAL A 129 -2.84 32.68 21.14
CA VAL A 129 -2.17 33.30 22.29
C VAL A 129 -1.32 34.47 21.81
#